data_AF-A0A962MX74-F1
#
_entry.id   AF-A0A962MX74-F1
#
_cell.length_a   1.000
_cell.length_b   1.000
_cell.length_c   1.000
_cell.angle_alpha   90.00
_cell.angle_beta   90.00
_cell.angle_gamma   90.00
#
_symmetry.space_group_name_H-M   'P 1'
#
loop_
_entity.id
_entity.type
_entity.pdbx_description
1 polymer ?
#
loop_
_entity_poly.entity_id
_entity_poly.type
_entity_poly.pdbx_seq_one_letter_code
_entity_poly.pdbx_strand_id
1 'polypeptide(L)'
;MADIFISYARADAAHVEPLAQALTEQGWSVWWDRSIIPGSTFDDVIEAELNAARCVIVVWSQASVRSHWVRDEAEEGQRRGLLTPVLVDNVRPPLGFRRVQAADLTDWRGSPGHAGYLQLLHAIRGMLGDATHDTANAHAGVEIEVEHPTNAAVTIADGTPVAAPPTGSPPVAGVAAIETRIPGVRLWLPFTAPLLAVIAVYLGLGQLLRSDSARITERFESLMRQPAVAIAGAPPATNVGDRQGLRHMQQELAGEIAAGLLTMHASDNTLTVRLGTGRLFRSGSDSIDETYIPAIARIGRVIAELGVTRAEVTGHTDNVPVRTLRFPSNAALSLARAQAVADQLRGPLAGFDLSVAGRGESEPLADNATPQGRAINRRVEITVPLG
;
A
#
# COMPACT_ATOMS: atom_id res chain seq x y z
N MET A 1 12.35 12.52 -15.94
CA MET A 1 12.28 11.49 -14.90
C MET A 1 13.61 11.51 -14.19
N ALA A 2 13.57 11.66 -12.87
CA ALA A 2 14.78 11.68 -12.07
C ALA A 2 15.25 10.27 -11.70
N ASP A 3 16.56 10.08 -11.57
CA ASP A 3 17.16 8.86 -11.06
C ASP A 3 16.94 8.73 -9.55
N ILE A 4 17.01 9.86 -8.85
CA ILE A 4 16.92 9.97 -7.40
C ILE A 4 15.67 10.76 -7.02
N PHE A 5 14.85 10.19 -6.14
CA PHE A 5 13.75 10.87 -5.48
C PHE A 5 14.11 11.13 -4.02
N ILE A 6 13.98 12.38 -3.54
CA ILE A 6 14.22 12.72 -2.13
C ILE A 6 12.89 12.96 -1.41
N SER A 7 12.59 12.08 -0.45
CA SER A 7 11.47 12.19 0.48
C SER A 7 11.91 12.90 1.77
N TYR A 8 11.27 14.02 2.09
CA TYR A 8 11.58 14.84 3.26
C TYR A 8 10.36 15.63 3.76
N ALA A 9 10.40 16.10 5.01
CA ALA A 9 9.38 17.02 5.53
C ALA A 9 9.72 18.45 5.11
N ARG A 10 8.71 19.29 4.83
CA ARG A 10 8.92 20.67 4.38
C ARG A 10 9.83 21.50 5.31
N ALA A 11 9.79 21.24 6.61
CA ALA A 11 10.65 21.89 7.60
C ALA A 11 12.16 21.63 7.37
N ASP A 12 12.49 20.54 6.67
CA ASP A 12 13.87 20.10 6.42
C ASP A 12 14.43 20.65 5.09
N ALA A 13 13.66 21.47 4.35
CA ALA A 13 14.05 21.96 3.03
C ALA A 13 15.45 22.57 2.99
N ALA A 14 15.82 23.35 4.01
CA ALA A 14 17.13 23.97 4.12
C ALA A 14 18.30 22.97 4.27
N HIS A 15 18.06 21.76 4.78
CA HIS A 15 19.06 20.69 4.84
C HIS A 15 19.08 19.85 3.56
N VAL A 16 17.94 19.74 2.88
CA VAL A 16 17.77 18.91 1.68
C VAL A 16 18.27 19.60 0.42
N GLU A 17 18.10 20.92 0.30
CA GLU A 17 18.54 21.68 -0.87
C GLU A 17 20.06 21.51 -1.16
N PRO A 18 20.98 21.67 -0.19
CA PRO A 18 22.40 21.44 -0.42
C PRO A 18 22.71 19.98 -0.77
N LEU A 19 21.97 19.03 -0.20
CA LEU A 19 22.13 17.60 -0.50
C LEU A 19 21.74 17.29 -1.94
N ALA A 20 20.61 17.83 -2.40
CA ALA A 20 20.15 17.65 -3.76
C ALA A 20 21.11 18.27 -4.78
N GLN A 21 21.64 19.46 -4.49
CA GLN A 21 22.68 20.10 -5.32
C GLN A 21 23.95 19.23 -5.39
N ALA A 22 24.46 18.78 -4.24
CA ALA A 22 25.65 17.94 -4.18
C ALA A 22 25.49 16.61 -4.93
N LEU A 23 24.30 16.00 -4.92
CA LEU A 23 23.99 14.79 -5.71
C LEU A 23 23.88 15.09 -7.21
N THR A 24 23.35 16.24 -7.57
CA THR A 24 23.28 16.69 -8.97
C THR A 24 24.68 16.95 -9.54
N GLU A 25 25.59 17.51 -8.74
CA GLU A 25 27.00 17.70 -9.09
C GLU A 25 27.75 16.37 -9.33
N GLN A 26 27.27 15.25 -8.79
CA GLN A 26 27.79 13.91 -9.10
C GLN A 26 27.27 13.35 -10.44
N GLY A 27 26.40 14.09 -11.14
CA GLY A 27 25.86 13.71 -12.45
C GLY A 27 24.54 12.94 -12.42
N TRP A 28 23.87 12.83 -11.27
CA TRP A 28 22.55 12.21 -11.18
C TRP A 28 21.42 13.23 -11.33
N SER A 29 20.31 12.81 -11.93
CA SER A 29 19.10 13.61 -11.93
C SER A 29 18.35 13.44 -10.60
N VAL A 30 18.05 14.54 -9.91
CA VAL A 30 17.47 14.56 -8.56
C VAL A 30 16.13 15.28 -8.57
N TRP A 31 15.09 14.60 -8.11
CA TRP A 31 13.78 15.18 -7.84
C TRP A 31 13.60 15.38 -6.33
N TRP A 32 13.34 16.62 -5.93
CA TRP A 32 13.18 17.03 -4.53
C TRP A 32 12.28 18.27 -4.39
N ASP A 33 12.31 19.17 -5.37
CA ASP A 33 11.46 20.36 -5.37
C ASP A 33 9.99 20.02 -5.68
N ARG A 34 9.09 20.66 -4.93
CA ARG A 34 7.63 20.52 -4.97
C ARG A 34 6.97 21.63 -5.82
N SER A 35 7.74 22.41 -6.57
CA SER A 35 7.20 23.47 -7.45
C SER A 35 6.47 22.85 -8.65
N ILE A 36 5.14 22.94 -8.64
CA ILE A 36 4.28 22.36 -9.69
C ILE A 36 3.55 23.46 -10.44
N ILE A 37 3.45 23.28 -11.76
CA ILE A 37 2.75 24.17 -12.70
C ILE A 37 1.26 24.19 -12.35
N PRO A 38 0.61 25.37 -12.26
CA PRO A 38 -0.84 25.45 -12.04
C PRO A 38 -1.61 24.63 -13.08
N GLY A 39 -2.36 23.62 -12.63
CA GLY A 39 -3.19 22.77 -13.50
C GLY A 39 -2.90 21.26 -13.46
N SER A 40 -1.82 20.81 -12.80
CA SER A 40 -1.62 19.40 -12.45
C SER A 40 -1.85 19.15 -10.95
N THR A 41 -2.47 18.01 -10.63
CA THR A 41 -2.63 17.54 -9.25
C THR A 41 -1.27 17.21 -8.68
N PHE A 42 -0.92 17.85 -7.55
CA PHE A 42 0.39 17.78 -6.86
C PHE A 42 0.95 16.36 -6.70
N ASP A 43 0.02 15.45 -6.63
CA ASP A 43 0.10 14.13 -6.08
C ASP A 43 0.34 13.08 -7.19
N ASP A 44 -0.09 13.36 -8.42
CA ASP A 44 0.14 12.50 -9.59
C ASP A 44 1.57 12.66 -10.13
N VAL A 45 2.12 13.86 -10.08
CA VAL A 45 3.51 14.13 -10.47
C VAL A 45 4.48 13.44 -9.51
N ILE A 46 4.18 13.51 -8.21
CA ILE A 46 5.02 12.87 -7.18
C ILE A 46 4.98 11.35 -7.31
N GLU A 47 3.79 10.78 -7.50
CA GLU A 47 3.65 9.34 -7.70
C GLU A 47 4.34 8.89 -8.99
N ALA A 48 4.25 9.66 -10.07
CA ALA A 48 4.96 9.37 -11.32
C ALA A 48 6.49 9.40 -11.14
N GLU A 49 7.03 10.43 -10.48
CA GLU A 49 8.47 10.55 -10.24
C GLU A 49 8.98 9.51 -9.23
N LEU A 50 8.22 9.24 -8.16
CA LEU A 50 8.54 8.18 -7.20
C LEU A 50 8.59 6.81 -7.90
N ASN A 51 7.61 6.51 -8.77
CA ASN A 51 7.57 5.26 -9.53
C ASN A 51 8.70 5.16 -10.56
N ALA A 52 9.08 6.27 -11.19
CA ALA A 52 10.17 6.31 -12.17
C ALA A 52 11.56 6.24 -11.51
N ALA A 53 11.70 6.73 -10.28
CA ALA A 53 12.97 6.79 -9.58
C ALA A 53 13.58 5.40 -9.37
N ARG A 54 14.90 5.37 -9.47
CA ARG A 54 15.75 4.18 -9.28
C ARG A 54 16.43 4.18 -7.91
N CYS A 55 16.41 5.31 -7.21
CA CYS A 55 16.88 5.47 -5.83
C CYS A 55 15.92 6.39 -5.08
N VAL A 56 15.45 5.97 -3.90
CA VAL A 56 14.59 6.77 -3.02
C VAL A 56 15.36 7.11 -1.75
N ILE A 57 15.74 8.38 -1.59
CA ILE A 57 16.39 8.87 -0.38
C ILE A 57 15.31 9.33 0.59
N VAL A 58 15.23 8.73 1.78
CA VAL A 58 14.36 9.24 2.86
C VAL A 58 15.19 10.00 3.88
N VAL A 59 14.78 11.23 4.18
CA VAL A 59 15.44 12.10 5.15
C VAL A 59 14.70 12.01 6.48
N TRP A 60 15.34 11.41 7.49
CA TRP A 60 14.82 11.27 8.85
C TRP A 60 15.25 12.44 9.74
N SER A 61 14.25 13.18 10.22
CA SER A 61 14.32 14.34 11.11
C SER A 61 13.27 14.23 12.20
N GLN A 62 13.26 15.14 13.18
CA GLN A 62 12.19 15.22 14.19
C GLN A 62 10.81 15.44 13.56
N ALA A 63 10.76 16.14 12.42
CA ALA A 63 9.54 16.38 11.67
C ALA A 63 9.12 15.16 10.84
N SER A 64 10.06 14.55 10.12
CA SER A 64 9.74 13.53 9.13
C SER A 64 9.38 12.18 9.77
N VAL A 65 9.91 11.85 10.95
CA VAL A 65 9.49 10.63 11.69
C VAL A 65 8.01 10.66 12.10
N ARG A 66 7.41 11.85 12.23
CA ARG A 66 5.98 12.07 12.52
C ARG A 66 5.15 12.29 11.25
N SER A 67 5.80 12.49 10.12
CA SER A 67 5.13 12.75 8.84
C SER A 67 4.63 11.46 8.22
N HIS A 68 3.31 11.30 8.15
CA HIS A 68 2.69 10.18 7.44
C HIS A 68 3.09 10.16 5.95
N TRP A 69 3.26 11.34 5.32
CA TRP A 69 3.70 11.48 3.92
C TRP A 69 5.07 10.84 3.68
N VAL A 70 6.07 11.23 4.48
CA VAL A 70 7.44 10.73 4.32
C VAL A 70 7.50 9.23 4.60
N ARG A 71 6.69 8.74 5.54
CA ARG A 71 6.62 7.32 5.86
C ARG A 71 6.01 6.50 4.72
N ASP A 72 4.99 7.01 4.05
CA ASP A 72 4.35 6.33 2.91
C ASP A 72 5.31 6.26 1.71
N GLU A 73 6.00 7.35 1.39
CA GLU A 73 7.03 7.37 0.31
C GLU A 73 8.22 6.45 0.64
N ALA A 74 8.66 6.44 1.90
CA ALA A 74 9.73 5.56 2.35
C ALA A 74 9.32 4.08 2.31
N GLU A 75 8.07 3.77 2.66
CA GLU A 75 7.53 2.41 2.57
C GLU A 75 7.53 1.92 1.12
N GLU A 76 7.15 2.79 0.17
CA GLU A 76 7.19 2.47 -1.25
C GLU A 76 8.63 2.25 -1.76
N GLY A 77 9.57 3.11 -1.37
CA GLY A 77 11.00 2.91 -1.65
C GLY A 77 11.52 1.58 -1.07
N GLN A 78 11.13 1.24 0.15
CA GLN A 78 11.54 0.00 0.82
C GLN A 78 10.94 -1.23 0.13
N ARG A 79 9.66 -1.17 -0.26
CA ARG A 79 8.95 -2.23 -0.98
C ARG A 79 9.62 -2.56 -2.30
N ARG A 80 10.15 -1.55 -2.99
CA ARG A 80 10.89 -1.68 -4.25
C ARG A 80 12.37 -2.06 -4.07
N GLY A 81 12.88 -2.05 -2.84
CA GLY A 81 14.29 -2.31 -2.55
C GLY A 81 15.23 -1.18 -3.00
N LEU A 82 14.71 0.05 -3.13
CA LEU A 82 15.45 1.22 -3.62
C LEU A 82 15.66 2.29 -2.54
N LEU A 83 15.32 1.98 -1.28
CA LEU A 83 15.38 2.92 -0.17
C LEU A 83 16.81 3.13 0.34
N THR A 84 17.24 4.38 0.39
CA THR A 84 18.47 4.81 1.07
C THR A 84 18.14 5.83 2.17
N PRO A 85 18.10 5.39 3.45
CA PRO A 85 17.77 6.28 4.54
C PRO A 85 18.95 7.17 4.95
N VAL A 86 18.63 8.42 5.27
CA VAL A 86 19.56 9.46 5.73
C VAL A 86 19.03 10.05 7.04
N LEU A 87 19.91 10.31 8.00
CA LEU A 87 19.58 11.03 9.25
C LEU A 87 20.12 12.45 9.16
N VAL A 88 19.25 13.44 9.39
CA VAL A 88 19.67 14.86 9.53
C VAL A 88 19.49 15.37 10.96
N ASP A 89 18.69 14.67 11.78
CA ASP A 89 18.62 14.85 13.22
C ASP A 89 18.97 13.55 13.95
N ASN A 90 19.33 13.65 15.23
CA ASN A 90 19.44 12.50 16.12
C ASN A 90 18.05 11.96 16.48
N VAL A 91 17.48 11.17 15.57
CA VAL A 91 16.18 10.51 15.70
C VAL A 91 16.30 9.02 15.50
N ARG A 92 15.33 8.28 16.05
CA ARG A 92 15.17 6.85 15.74
C ARG A 92 14.16 6.70 14.60
N PRO A 93 14.56 6.15 13.43
CA PRO A 93 13.61 5.85 12.37
C PRO A 93 12.47 4.92 12.84
N PRO A 94 11.28 4.99 12.21
CA PRO A 94 10.17 4.10 12.52
C PRO A 94 10.56 2.63 12.35
N LEU A 95 9.92 1.73 13.12
CA LEU A 95 10.33 0.33 13.27
C LEU A 95 10.55 -0.41 11.93
N GLY A 96 9.69 -0.16 10.93
CA GLY A 96 9.78 -0.79 9.60
C GLY A 96 11.07 -0.50 8.84
N PHE A 97 11.69 0.65 9.11
CA PHE A 97 12.89 1.15 8.42
C PHE A 97 14.19 0.85 9.16
N ARG A 98 14.13 0.40 10.43
CA ARG A 98 15.31 0.14 11.27
C ARG A 98 16.18 -1.02 10.79
N ARG A 99 15.70 -1.81 9.83
CA ARG A 99 16.43 -2.92 9.23
C ARG A 99 17.42 -2.45 8.16
N VAL A 100 17.28 -1.22 7.67
CA VAL A 100 18.18 -0.62 6.69
C VAL A 100 19.08 0.36 7.42
N GLN A 101 20.40 0.24 7.19
CA GLN A 101 21.37 1.16 7.77
C GLN A 101 21.20 2.55 7.17
N ALA A 102 21.05 3.56 8.02
CA ALA A 102 20.95 4.95 7.59
C ALA A 102 22.33 5.61 7.54
N ALA A 103 22.56 6.44 6.53
CA ALA A 103 23.71 7.33 6.48
C ALA A 103 23.49 8.50 7.45
N ASP A 104 24.47 8.81 8.28
CA ASP A 104 24.39 9.91 9.25
C ASP A 104 24.90 11.21 8.61
N LEU A 105 24.01 12.18 8.42
CA LEU A 105 24.31 13.51 7.88
C LEU A 105 23.96 14.62 8.90
N THR A 106 23.84 14.29 10.19
CA THR A 106 23.46 15.26 11.24
C THR A 106 24.41 16.47 11.33
N ASP A 107 25.70 16.24 11.16
CA ASP A 107 26.77 17.24 11.17
C ASP A 107 27.25 17.63 9.75
N TRP A 108 26.62 17.10 8.70
CA TRP A 108 27.00 17.42 7.32
C TRP A 108 26.58 18.85 6.93
N ARG A 109 27.50 19.61 6.33
CA ARG A 109 27.30 21.00 5.88
C ARG A 109 27.84 21.23 4.47
N GLY A 110 27.66 20.27 3.57
CA GLY A 110 28.15 20.37 2.18
C GLY A 110 29.58 19.85 1.96
N SER A 111 30.25 19.32 2.99
CA SER A 111 31.62 18.84 2.85
C SER A 111 31.70 17.54 2.01
N PRO A 112 32.47 17.49 0.91
CA PRO A 112 32.60 16.30 0.07
C PRO A 112 33.28 15.11 0.77
N GLY A 113 34.11 15.38 1.78
CA GLY A 113 34.86 14.35 2.51
C GLY A 113 34.15 13.77 3.73
N HIS A 114 32.89 14.17 3.96
CA HIS A 114 32.15 13.75 5.15
C HIS A 114 31.79 12.26 5.11
N ALA A 115 32.06 11.53 6.20
CA ALA A 115 31.92 10.08 6.25
C ALA A 115 30.50 9.59 5.88
N GLY A 116 29.46 10.20 6.43
CA GLY A 116 28.09 9.82 6.09
C GLY A 116 27.66 10.20 4.68
N TYR A 117 28.23 11.28 4.13
CA TYR A 117 27.97 11.65 2.73
C TYR A 117 28.65 10.66 1.77
N LEU A 118 29.88 10.23 2.07
CA LEU A 118 30.57 9.19 1.31
C LEU A 118 29.84 7.83 1.37
N GLN A 119 29.28 7.47 2.54
CA GLN A 119 28.42 6.29 2.68
C GLN A 119 27.18 6.37 1.78
N LEU A 120 26.52 7.54 1.76
CA LEU A 120 25.38 7.80 0.88
C LEU A 120 25.78 7.66 -0.59
N LEU A 121 26.89 8.26 -1.03
CA LEU A 121 27.39 8.14 -2.40
C LEU A 121 27.69 6.69 -2.78
N HIS A 122 28.31 5.93 -1.89
CA HIS A 122 28.58 4.51 -2.13
C HIS A 122 27.31 3.70 -2.31
N ALA A 123 26.29 3.93 -1.47
CA ALA A 123 24.99 3.27 -1.59
C ALA A 123 24.28 3.62 -2.91
N ILE A 124 24.30 4.90 -3.31
CA ILE A 124 23.68 5.37 -4.55
C ILE A 124 24.39 4.76 -5.78
N ARG A 125 25.73 4.77 -5.82
CA ARG A 125 26.50 4.13 -6.90
C ARG A 125 26.23 2.64 -7.00
N GLY A 126 26.04 1.95 -5.87
CA GLY A 126 25.65 0.54 -5.86
C GLY A 126 24.28 0.28 -6.50
N MET A 127 23.35 1.23 -6.44
CA MET A 127 22.01 1.10 -7.04
C MET A 127 21.93 1.61 -8.48
N LEU A 128 22.61 2.72 -8.78
CA LEU A 128 22.49 3.42 -10.06
C LEU A 128 23.59 3.09 -11.07
N GLY A 129 24.71 2.51 -10.61
CA GLY A 129 25.97 2.44 -11.36
C GLY A 129 26.73 3.78 -11.33
N ASP A 130 27.94 3.80 -11.89
CA ASP A 130 28.63 5.07 -12.16
C ASP A 130 27.84 5.85 -13.22
N ALA A 131 27.59 7.13 -12.96
CA ALA A 131 26.76 7.99 -13.81
C ALA A 131 27.34 8.10 -15.23
N THR A 132 26.94 7.20 -16.10
CA THR A 132 27.24 7.21 -17.54
C THR A 132 25.97 6.82 -18.30
N HIS A 133 25.08 7.79 -18.46
CA HIS A 133 24.10 7.75 -19.53
C HIS A 133 24.47 8.77 -20.60
N ASP A 134 25.12 8.20 -21.62
CA ASP A 134 25.02 8.55 -23.04
C ASP A 134 25.44 9.96 -23.47
N THR A 135 26.72 10.09 -23.83
CA THR A 135 27.11 10.98 -24.92
C THR A 135 28.06 10.23 -25.85
N ALA A 136 27.55 9.95 -27.05
CA ALA A 136 28.29 9.77 -28.29
C ALA A 136 29.26 8.58 -28.39
N ASN A 137 28.80 7.60 -29.14
CA ASN A 137 29.57 6.76 -30.03
C ASN A 137 30.61 7.58 -30.83
N ALA A 138 31.87 7.64 -30.37
CA ALA A 138 33.04 7.93 -31.18
C ALA A 138 34.34 7.55 -30.44
N HIS A 139 35.14 6.74 -31.13
CA HIS A 139 36.55 6.43 -30.89
C HIS A 139 36.90 5.21 -30.01
N ALA A 140 37.09 4.11 -30.74
CA ALA A 140 38.33 3.34 -30.79
C ALA A 140 38.77 2.61 -29.51
N GLY A 141 38.48 1.30 -29.52
CA GLY A 141 39.37 0.19 -29.18
C GLY A 141 40.42 0.39 -28.10
N VAL A 142 40.31 -0.43 -27.06
CA VAL A 142 41.39 -1.34 -26.59
C VAL A 142 40.71 -2.32 -25.61
N GLU A 143 40.58 -3.58 -26.04
CA GLU A 143 40.35 -4.72 -25.15
C GLU A 143 41.66 -5.00 -24.40
N ILE A 144 41.61 -5.09 -23.08
CA ILE A 144 42.67 -5.72 -22.29
C ILE A 144 42.08 -6.98 -21.66
N GLU A 145 42.44 -8.08 -22.29
CA GLU A 145 42.28 -9.46 -21.85
C GLU A 145 43.27 -9.75 -20.70
N VAL A 146 42.77 -10.24 -19.57
CA VAL A 146 43.60 -10.67 -18.44
C VAL A 146 43.66 -12.20 -18.44
N GLU A 147 44.72 -12.74 -19.05
CA GLU A 147 45.10 -14.14 -18.98
C GLU A 147 45.54 -14.54 -17.56
N HIS A 148 44.97 -15.65 -17.07
CA HIS A 148 45.49 -16.41 -15.93
C HIS A 148 46.54 -17.43 -16.43
N PRO A 149 47.80 -17.42 -15.96
CA PRO A 149 48.77 -18.41 -16.36
C PRO A 149 48.56 -19.75 -15.63
N THR A 150 48.70 -20.81 -16.41
CA THR A 150 48.60 -22.23 -16.05
C THR A 150 49.99 -22.82 -15.76
N ASN A 151 50.04 -23.71 -14.75
CA ASN A 151 51.01 -24.77 -14.45
C ASN A 151 52.41 -24.45 -13.88
N ALA A 152 52.66 -24.98 -12.68
CA ALA A 152 53.93 -25.62 -12.33
C ALA A 152 53.68 -26.85 -11.44
N ALA A 153 54.23 -27.99 -11.87
CA ALA A 153 54.12 -29.31 -11.28
C ALA A 153 54.97 -29.49 -10.01
N VAL A 154 54.52 -30.36 -9.10
CA VAL A 154 55.33 -30.92 -8.02
C VAL A 154 55.37 -32.44 -8.19
N THR A 155 56.59 -32.94 -8.36
CA THR A 155 56.97 -34.36 -8.49
C THR A 155 57.28 -34.92 -7.10
N ILE A 156 56.71 -36.09 -6.75
CA ILE A 156 57.30 -36.99 -5.75
C ILE A 156 57.37 -38.39 -6.35
N ALA A 157 58.54 -39.00 -6.20
CA ALA A 157 58.96 -40.27 -6.76
C ALA A 157 58.65 -41.45 -5.83
N ASP A 158 58.26 -42.57 -6.46
CA ASP A 158 58.60 -43.98 -6.18
C ASP A 158 57.53 -44.81 -6.93
N GLY A 159 57.80 -45.51 -8.04
CA GLY A 159 58.82 -46.54 -8.22
C GLY A 159 58.21 -47.89 -7.83
N THR A 160 57.34 -48.53 -8.64
CA THR A 160 57.62 -49.76 -9.42
C THR A 160 56.39 -50.12 -10.28
N PRO A 161 56.53 -50.61 -11.54
CA PRO A 161 55.42 -50.83 -12.48
C PRO A 161 54.92 -52.29 -12.51
N VAL A 162 53.78 -52.58 -13.18
CA VAL A 162 53.62 -53.64 -14.21
C VAL A 162 52.13 -54.00 -14.53
N ALA A 163 51.86 -54.02 -15.84
CA ALA A 163 50.89 -54.78 -16.65
C ALA A 163 49.35 -54.59 -16.57
N ALA A 164 48.78 -54.38 -17.76
CA ALA A 164 47.45 -54.83 -18.20
C ALA A 164 47.63 -55.72 -19.45
N PRO A 165 46.63 -56.46 -19.96
CA PRO A 165 45.48 -57.17 -19.36
C PRO A 165 45.52 -58.69 -19.74
N PRO A 166 44.49 -59.51 -19.42
CA PRO A 166 43.55 -59.82 -20.52
C PRO A 166 42.08 -59.96 -20.11
N THR A 167 41.26 -59.64 -21.11
CA THR A 167 39.87 -60.08 -21.34
C THR A 167 39.59 -61.52 -20.91
N GLY A 168 38.53 -61.71 -20.12
CA GLY A 168 37.95 -63.01 -19.84
C GLY A 168 36.88 -62.93 -18.77
N SER A 169 35.61 -62.88 -19.17
CA SER A 169 34.48 -63.13 -18.28
C SER A 169 34.40 -64.64 -17.97
N PRO A 170 34.23 -65.06 -16.71
CA PRO A 170 33.61 -66.34 -16.38
C PRO A 170 32.16 -66.15 -15.88
N PRO A 171 31.35 -67.23 -15.88
CA PRO A 171 29.90 -67.14 -15.97
C PRO A 171 29.21 -66.91 -14.61
N VAL A 172 27.99 -66.39 -14.74
CA VAL A 172 27.00 -66.15 -13.69
C VAL A 172 26.76 -67.39 -12.84
N ALA A 173 26.99 -67.29 -11.53
CA ALA A 173 26.39 -68.16 -10.52
C ALA A 173 25.35 -67.33 -9.76
N GLY A 174 24.09 -67.79 -9.83
CA GLY A 174 22.93 -67.08 -9.33
C GLY A 174 23.00 -66.79 -7.83
N VAL A 175 22.74 -65.53 -7.50
CA VAL A 175 22.20 -65.18 -6.18
C VAL A 175 20.73 -64.88 -6.41
N ALA A 176 19.90 -65.69 -5.76
CA ALA A 176 18.46 -65.67 -5.85
C ALA A 176 17.91 -64.25 -5.71
N ALA A 177 17.07 -63.87 -6.67
CA ALA A 177 16.20 -62.70 -6.55
C ALA A 177 15.34 -62.88 -5.30
N ILE A 178 15.58 -62.07 -4.28
CA ILE A 178 14.64 -61.88 -3.18
C ILE A 178 13.51 -61.02 -3.77
N GLU A 179 12.50 -61.67 -4.36
CA GLU A 179 11.23 -61.02 -4.68
C GLU A 179 10.54 -60.64 -3.36
N THR A 180 10.79 -59.42 -2.87
CA THR A 180 9.93 -58.80 -1.87
C THR A 180 8.65 -58.35 -2.54
N ARG A 181 7.71 -59.30 -2.67
CA ARG A 181 6.34 -59.05 -3.09
C ARG A 181 5.59 -58.34 -1.94
N ILE A 182 5.77 -57.02 -1.82
CA ILE A 182 4.94 -56.19 -0.94
C ILE A 182 3.62 -55.94 -1.68
N PRO A 183 2.46 -56.35 -1.14
CA PRO A 183 1.18 -56.13 -1.81
C PRO A 183 0.89 -54.63 -1.89
N GLY A 184 0.36 -54.21 -3.05
CA GLY A 184 0.22 -52.81 -3.44
C GLY A 184 -0.66 -51.97 -2.54
N VAL A 185 -0.09 -51.41 -1.48
CA VAL A 185 -0.62 -50.20 -0.84
C VAL A 185 0.14 -49.02 -1.43
N ARG A 186 -0.53 -48.25 -2.29
CA ARG A 186 0.00 -47.00 -2.85
C ARG A 186 0.42 -46.08 -1.70
N LEU A 187 1.72 -45.85 -1.54
CA LEU A 187 2.39 -45.14 -0.43
C LEU A 187 1.90 -43.69 -0.17
N TRP A 188 1.05 -43.13 -1.03
CA TRP A 188 0.45 -41.79 -0.87
C TRP A 188 -0.88 -41.80 -0.10
N LEU A 189 -1.51 -42.96 0.10
CA LEU A 189 -2.81 -43.06 0.77
C LEU A 189 -2.83 -42.54 2.23
N PRO A 190 -1.79 -42.72 3.10
CA PRO A 190 -1.91 -42.30 4.50
C PRO A 190 -1.91 -40.78 4.69
N PHE A 191 -1.55 -39.99 3.66
CA PHE A 191 -1.56 -38.52 3.73
C PHE A 191 -2.82 -37.88 3.15
N THR A 192 -3.54 -38.60 2.28
CA THR A 192 -4.78 -38.07 1.65
C THR A 192 -5.93 -37.98 2.63
N ALA A 193 -6.11 -38.99 3.49
CA ALA A 193 -7.16 -39.02 4.50
C ALA A 193 -7.03 -37.89 5.54
N PRO A 194 -5.87 -37.63 6.17
CA PRO A 194 -5.74 -36.51 7.12
C PRO A 194 -5.87 -35.15 6.44
N LEU A 195 -5.38 -34.98 5.21
CA LEU A 195 -5.55 -33.74 4.45
C LEU A 195 -7.03 -33.46 4.15
N LEU A 196 -7.77 -34.47 3.69
CA LEU A 196 -9.21 -34.36 3.46
C LEU A 196 -9.98 -34.11 4.76
N ALA A 197 -9.55 -34.69 5.89
CA ALA A 197 -10.15 -34.42 7.19
C ALA A 197 -9.92 -32.96 7.62
N VAL A 198 -8.71 -32.41 7.43
CA VAL A 198 -8.42 -30.99 7.70
C VAL A 198 -9.24 -30.07 6.80
N ILE A 199 -9.37 -30.39 5.51
CA ILE A 199 -10.21 -29.63 4.58
C ILE A 199 -11.69 -29.70 4.99
N ALA A 200 -12.19 -30.87 5.38
CA ALA A 200 -13.56 -31.04 5.84
C ALA A 200 -13.84 -30.28 7.15
N VAL A 201 -12.90 -30.27 8.09
CA VAL A 201 -12.98 -29.46 9.32
C VAL A 201 -12.94 -27.97 8.99
N TYR A 202 -12.06 -27.52 8.10
CA TYR A 202 -11.98 -26.13 7.68
C TYR A 202 -13.26 -25.67 6.97
N LEU A 203 -13.79 -26.48 6.05
CA LEU A 203 -15.04 -26.21 5.36
C LEU A 203 -16.23 -26.25 6.32
N GLY A 204 -16.27 -27.22 7.24
CA GLY A 204 -17.31 -27.35 8.26
C GLY A 204 -17.33 -26.17 9.24
N LEU A 205 -16.16 -25.78 9.75
CA LEU A 205 -16.01 -24.59 10.59
C LEU A 205 -16.36 -23.32 9.81
N GLY A 206 -15.98 -23.24 8.54
CA GLY A 206 -16.37 -22.16 7.63
C GLY A 206 -17.87 -22.11 7.34
N GLN A 207 -18.59 -23.23 7.37
CA GLN A 207 -20.05 -23.29 7.23
C GLN A 207 -20.76 -22.96 8.56
N LEU A 208 -20.20 -23.38 9.70
CA LEU A 208 -20.69 -23.01 11.02
C LEU A 208 -20.57 -21.50 11.26
N LEU A 209 -19.42 -20.89 10.95
CA LEU A 209 -19.20 -19.45 11.05
C LEU A 209 -20.07 -18.64 10.08
N ARG A 210 -20.37 -19.18 8.88
CA ARG A 210 -21.27 -18.56 7.91
C ARG A 210 -22.74 -18.68 8.29
N SER A 211 -23.15 -19.78 8.91
CA SER A 211 -24.55 -20.02 9.26
C SER A 211 -25.03 -19.18 10.45
N ASP A 212 -24.14 -18.72 11.33
CA ASP A 212 -24.46 -17.75 12.38
C ASP A 212 -24.74 -16.34 11.83
N SER A 213 -24.13 -15.96 10.70
CA SER A 213 -24.35 -14.65 10.07
C SER A 213 -25.70 -14.56 9.34
N ALA A 214 -26.17 -15.67 8.77
CA ALA A 214 -27.45 -15.72 8.06
C ALA A 214 -28.64 -15.54 9.00
N ARG A 215 -28.60 -16.12 10.21
CA ARG A 215 -29.68 -16.00 11.20
C ARG A 215 -29.82 -14.59 11.78
N ILE A 216 -28.72 -13.84 11.89
CA ILE A 216 -28.74 -12.44 12.32
C ILE A 216 -29.31 -11.55 11.20
N THR A 217 -28.96 -11.83 9.95
CA THR A 217 -29.47 -11.10 8.78
C THR A 217 -30.97 -11.30 8.59
N GLU A 218 -31.47 -12.52 8.71
CA GLU A 218 -32.90 -12.85 8.59
C GLU A 218 -33.73 -12.29 9.77
N ARG A 219 -33.14 -12.28 10.99
CA ARG A 219 -33.79 -11.72 12.19
C ARG A 219 -33.78 -10.19 12.19
N PHE A 220 -32.76 -9.56 11.61
CA PHE A 220 -32.71 -8.13 11.37
C PHE A 220 -33.70 -7.70 10.27
N GLU A 221 -33.75 -8.45 9.17
CA GLU A 221 -34.67 -8.16 8.06
C GLU A 221 -36.14 -8.39 8.46
N SER A 222 -36.42 -9.35 9.34
CA SER A 222 -37.77 -9.56 9.90
C SER A 222 -38.17 -8.53 10.97
N LEU A 223 -37.22 -7.92 11.68
CA LEU A 223 -37.49 -6.76 12.56
C LEU A 223 -37.75 -5.50 11.73
N MET A 224 -37.04 -5.31 10.62
CA MET A 224 -37.25 -4.20 9.68
C MET A 224 -38.52 -4.34 8.84
N ARG A 225 -39.05 -5.57 8.66
CA ARG A 225 -40.31 -5.86 7.97
C ARG A 225 -41.54 -5.94 8.88
N GLN A 226 -41.42 -5.68 10.19
CA GLN A 226 -42.61 -5.52 11.01
C GLN A 226 -43.33 -4.24 10.55
N PRO A 227 -44.60 -4.31 10.09
CA PRO A 227 -45.39 -3.10 9.93
C PRO A 227 -45.44 -2.45 11.31
N ALA A 228 -45.04 -1.18 11.38
CA ALA A 228 -45.12 -0.39 12.60
C ALA A 228 -46.50 -0.62 13.23
N VAL A 229 -46.52 -1.14 14.46
CA VAL A 229 -47.74 -1.19 15.26
C VAL A 229 -48.26 0.23 15.29
N ALA A 230 -49.37 0.47 14.59
CA ALA A 230 -50.01 1.78 14.55
C ALA A 230 -50.52 2.09 15.96
N ILE A 231 -49.69 2.74 16.76
CA ILE A 231 -50.13 3.38 17.99
C ILE A 231 -51.00 4.55 17.53
N ALA A 232 -52.32 4.36 17.60
CA ALA A 232 -53.30 5.39 17.36
C ALA A 232 -53.01 6.56 18.30
N GLY A 233 -52.41 7.63 17.78
CA GLY A 233 -52.08 8.84 18.53
C GLY A 233 -50.62 9.30 18.50
N ALA A 234 -49.74 8.71 17.67
CA ALA A 234 -48.43 9.33 17.43
C ALA A 234 -48.61 10.73 16.78
N PRO A 235 -47.96 11.79 17.30
CA PRO A 235 -47.98 13.10 16.65
C PRO A 235 -47.50 12.95 15.20
N PRO A 236 -48.00 13.77 14.26
CA PRO A 236 -47.63 13.64 12.85
C PRO A 236 -46.11 13.63 12.75
N ALA A 237 -45.57 12.56 12.15
CA ALA A 237 -44.15 12.49 11.83
C ALA A 237 -43.80 13.73 11.01
N THR A 238 -43.08 14.66 11.63
CA THR A 238 -42.41 15.74 10.92
C THR A 238 -41.55 15.05 9.87
N ASN A 239 -41.76 15.30 8.58
CA ASN A 239 -40.94 14.72 7.52
C ASN A 239 -39.47 15.06 7.78
N VAL A 240 -38.72 14.14 8.38
CA VAL A 240 -37.26 14.25 8.62
C VAL A 240 -36.48 14.19 7.28
N GLY A 241 -37.17 13.84 6.19
CA GLY A 241 -36.74 13.98 4.80
C GLY A 241 -37.49 15.05 4.01
N ASP A 242 -37.89 16.18 4.62
CA ASP A 242 -38.51 17.27 3.86
C ASP A 242 -37.54 17.70 2.74
N ARG A 243 -38.02 17.70 1.48
CA ARG A 243 -37.22 18.06 0.30
C ARG A 243 -36.56 19.43 0.47
N GLN A 244 -37.13 20.28 1.33
CA GLN A 244 -36.57 21.56 1.73
C GLN A 244 -35.27 21.44 2.54
N GLY A 245 -35.17 20.53 3.50
CA GLY A 245 -33.95 20.29 4.28
C GLY A 245 -32.81 19.75 3.41
N LEU A 246 -33.10 18.82 2.50
CA LEU A 246 -32.13 18.31 1.53
C LEU A 246 -31.65 19.40 0.56
N ARG A 247 -32.55 20.27 0.10
CA ARG A 247 -32.19 21.44 -0.73
C ARG A 247 -31.32 22.43 0.03
N HIS A 248 -31.60 22.67 1.31
CA HIS A 248 -30.78 23.53 2.15
C HIS A 248 -29.37 22.97 2.31
N MET A 249 -29.24 21.66 2.56
CA MET A 249 -27.94 20.99 2.63
C MET A 249 -27.17 21.05 1.30
N GLN A 250 -27.85 20.86 0.16
CA GLN A 250 -27.23 21.04 -1.15
C GLN A 250 -26.71 22.47 -1.37
N GLN A 251 -27.39 23.48 -0.82
CA GLN A 251 -26.94 24.88 -0.88
C GLN A 251 -25.75 25.13 0.04
N GLU A 252 -25.78 24.63 1.27
CA GLU A 252 -24.69 24.77 2.24
C GLU A 252 -23.39 24.07 1.81
N LEU A 253 -23.51 22.96 1.08
CA LEU A 253 -22.38 22.19 0.52
C LEU A 253 -22.09 22.52 -0.95
N ALA A 254 -22.73 23.55 -1.52
CA ALA A 254 -22.60 23.89 -2.93
C ALA A 254 -21.14 24.22 -3.31
N GLY A 255 -20.38 24.82 -2.41
CA GLY A 255 -18.96 25.13 -2.62
C GLY A 255 -18.11 23.88 -2.80
N GLU A 256 -18.28 22.90 -1.91
CA GLU A 256 -17.57 21.62 -1.94
C GLU A 256 -18.00 20.75 -3.13
N ILE A 257 -19.29 20.80 -3.52
CA ILE A 257 -19.80 20.15 -4.72
C ILE A 257 -19.19 20.78 -5.98
N ALA A 258 -19.17 22.11 -6.07
CA ALA A 258 -18.59 22.83 -7.20
C ALA A 258 -17.06 22.61 -7.31
N ALA A 259 -16.38 22.45 -6.19
CA ALA A 259 -14.97 22.08 -6.13
C ALA A 259 -14.70 20.59 -6.47
N GLY A 260 -15.75 19.79 -6.68
CA GLY A 260 -15.63 18.37 -7.00
C GLY A 260 -15.11 17.51 -5.84
N LEU A 261 -15.24 17.98 -4.60
CA LEU A 261 -14.79 17.25 -3.41
C LEU A 261 -15.80 16.17 -2.99
N LEU A 262 -17.09 16.44 -3.20
CA LEU A 262 -18.17 15.54 -2.82
C LEU A 262 -19.31 15.55 -3.83
N THR A 263 -20.10 14.50 -3.80
CA THR A 263 -21.39 14.40 -4.49
C THR A 263 -22.46 13.93 -3.51
N MET A 264 -23.70 14.36 -3.71
CA MET A 264 -24.82 13.96 -2.86
C MET A 264 -25.87 13.23 -3.70
N HIS A 265 -26.35 12.10 -3.18
CA HIS A 265 -27.45 11.35 -3.78
C HIS A 265 -28.51 11.10 -2.71
N ALA A 266 -29.70 11.65 -2.90
CA ALA A 266 -30.85 11.39 -2.04
C ALA A 266 -31.73 10.33 -2.71
N SER A 267 -32.08 9.30 -1.95
CA SER A 267 -33.10 8.31 -2.26
C SER A 267 -34.29 8.49 -1.32
N ASP A 268 -35.38 7.75 -1.53
CA ASP A 268 -36.67 7.95 -0.84
C ASP A 268 -36.55 7.92 0.70
N ASN A 269 -35.61 7.16 1.27
CA ASN A 269 -35.43 7.06 2.72
C ASN A 269 -33.96 7.17 3.18
N THR A 270 -33.03 7.51 2.29
CA THR A 270 -31.60 7.59 2.61
C THR A 270 -30.93 8.75 1.88
N LEU A 271 -30.04 9.44 2.58
CA LEU A 271 -29.11 10.38 1.99
C LEU A 271 -27.72 9.75 1.97
N THR A 272 -27.10 9.67 0.79
CA THR A 272 -25.72 9.23 0.62
C THR A 272 -24.86 10.40 0.16
N VAL A 273 -23.92 10.80 1.00
CA VAL A 273 -22.86 11.76 0.67
C VAL A 273 -21.62 10.97 0.27
N ARG A 274 -21.18 11.11 -0.98
CA ARG A 274 -20.01 10.43 -1.51
C ARG A 274 -18.84 11.38 -1.58
N LEU A 275 -17.77 11.01 -0.88
CA LEU A 275 -16.46 11.63 -0.92
C LEU A 275 -15.59 10.78 -1.85
N GLY A 276 -15.12 11.31 -2.98
CA GLY A 276 -14.29 10.49 -3.88
C GLY A 276 -14.29 10.80 -5.37
N THR A 277 -14.62 12.03 -5.79
CA THR A 277 -14.32 12.47 -7.16
C THR A 277 -12.85 12.89 -7.36
N GLY A 278 -12.02 12.77 -6.32
CA GLY A 278 -10.57 13.07 -6.31
C GLY A 278 -9.79 12.27 -5.26
N ARG A 279 -8.50 12.57 -5.06
CA ARG A 279 -7.54 11.87 -4.18
C ARG A 279 -7.81 12.09 -2.68
N LEU A 280 -8.99 11.69 -2.20
CA LEU A 280 -9.42 11.77 -0.79
C LEU A 280 -8.41 11.13 0.16
N PHE A 281 -7.81 10.02 -0.29
CA PHE A 281 -6.73 9.33 0.39
C PHE A 281 -5.53 9.23 -0.55
N ARG A 282 -4.34 9.26 0.05
CA ARG A 282 -3.12 8.96 -0.69
C ARG A 282 -3.11 7.51 -1.17
N SER A 283 -2.38 7.27 -2.26
CA SER A 283 -2.20 5.93 -2.84
C SER A 283 -1.71 4.97 -1.75
N GLY A 284 -2.41 3.85 -1.54
CA GLY A 284 -2.07 2.85 -0.50
C GLY A 284 -2.25 3.25 0.97
N SER A 285 -2.74 4.46 1.28
CA SER A 285 -2.84 4.99 2.66
C SER A 285 -4.29 5.19 3.12
N ASP A 286 -4.50 5.24 4.45
CA ASP A 286 -5.74 5.64 5.13
C ASP A 286 -5.74 7.12 5.57
N SER A 287 -4.64 7.83 5.32
CA SER A 287 -4.51 9.25 5.64
C SER A 287 -5.34 10.10 4.68
N ILE A 288 -6.27 10.88 5.23
CA ILE A 288 -7.11 11.82 4.49
C ILE A 288 -6.26 13.00 4.03
N ASP A 289 -6.44 13.44 2.79
CA ASP A 289 -5.81 14.66 2.28
C ASP A 289 -6.34 15.90 3.03
N GLU A 290 -5.44 16.79 3.45
CA GLU A 290 -5.75 17.96 4.28
C GLU A 290 -6.81 18.88 3.65
N THR A 291 -6.90 18.89 2.31
CA THR A 291 -7.90 19.64 1.55
C THR A 291 -9.34 19.21 1.87
N TYR A 292 -9.54 17.95 2.25
CA TYR A 292 -10.86 17.38 2.54
C TYR A 292 -11.28 17.55 3.99
N ILE A 293 -10.36 17.85 4.92
CA ILE A 293 -10.67 17.96 6.36
C ILE A 293 -11.75 19.03 6.63
N PRO A 294 -11.68 20.26 6.07
CA PRO A 294 -12.73 21.26 6.27
C PRO A 294 -14.08 20.84 5.67
N ALA A 295 -14.05 20.15 4.52
CA ALA A 295 -15.25 19.66 3.85
C ALA A 295 -15.95 18.58 4.69
N ILE A 296 -15.21 17.60 5.21
CA ILE A 296 -15.73 16.54 6.08
C ILE A 296 -16.33 17.13 7.35
N ALA A 297 -15.66 18.10 7.96
CA ALA A 297 -16.18 18.79 9.14
C ALA A 297 -17.48 19.57 8.85
N ARG A 298 -17.62 20.18 7.66
CA ARG A 298 -18.87 20.84 7.24
C ARG A 298 -19.98 19.82 6.99
N ILE A 299 -19.70 18.72 6.30
CA ILE A 299 -20.67 17.63 6.07
C ILE A 299 -21.26 17.15 7.40
N GLY A 300 -20.40 16.88 8.38
CA GLY A 300 -20.85 16.45 9.71
C GLY A 300 -21.78 17.46 10.38
N ARG A 301 -21.48 18.76 10.30
CA ARG A 301 -22.36 19.81 10.86
C ARG A 301 -23.73 19.85 10.17
N VAL A 302 -23.75 19.79 8.85
CA VAL A 302 -25.03 19.85 8.12
C VAL A 302 -25.85 18.57 8.32
N ILE A 303 -25.22 17.40 8.44
CA ILE A 303 -25.91 16.16 8.81
C ILE A 303 -26.52 16.25 10.22
N ALA A 304 -25.84 16.88 11.17
CA ALA A 304 -26.34 17.07 12.54
C ALA A 304 -27.64 17.89 12.59
N GLU A 305 -27.87 18.77 11.61
CA GLU A 305 -29.07 19.62 11.52
C GLU A 305 -30.29 18.88 10.95
N LEU A 306 -30.10 17.69 10.36
CA LEU A 306 -31.20 16.92 9.76
C LEU A 306 -32.13 16.26 10.80
N GLY A 307 -31.80 16.33 12.10
CA GLY A 307 -32.61 15.71 13.16
C GLY A 307 -32.55 14.17 13.17
N VAL A 308 -31.63 13.59 12.41
CA VAL A 308 -31.29 12.17 12.42
C VAL A 308 -30.27 11.87 13.52
N THR A 309 -30.17 10.60 13.94
CA THR A 309 -29.24 10.18 15.00
C THR A 309 -28.35 9.01 14.59
N ARG A 310 -28.48 8.54 13.35
CA ARG A 310 -27.72 7.41 12.81
C ARG A 310 -26.98 7.81 11.55
N ALA A 311 -25.75 7.34 11.39
CA ALA A 311 -24.98 7.49 10.17
C ALA A 311 -24.05 6.29 9.99
N GLU A 312 -23.86 5.84 8.76
CA GLU A 312 -22.90 4.80 8.40
C GLU A 312 -21.82 5.39 7.49
N VAL A 313 -20.55 5.11 7.78
CA VAL A 313 -19.41 5.46 6.93
C VAL A 313 -18.89 4.18 6.28
N THR A 314 -18.99 4.10 4.96
CA THR A 314 -18.60 2.92 4.18
C THR A 314 -17.43 3.25 3.26
N GLY A 315 -16.34 2.50 3.37
CA GLY A 315 -15.17 2.63 2.50
C GLY A 315 -15.16 1.60 1.37
N HIS A 316 -14.72 2.02 0.19
CA HIS A 316 -14.57 1.18 -0.99
C HIS A 316 -13.19 1.36 -1.63
N THR A 317 -12.71 0.32 -2.32
CA THR A 317 -11.47 0.32 -3.10
C THR A 317 -11.76 -0.06 -4.55
N ASP A 318 -10.76 0.14 -5.41
CA ASP A 318 -10.73 -0.53 -6.70
C ASP A 318 -10.29 -2.00 -6.54
N ASN A 319 -10.18 -2.70 -7.67
CA ASN A 319 -9.75 -4.10 -7.73
C ASN A 319 -8.23 -4.29 -7.74
N VAL A 320 -7.42 -3.23 -7.56
CA VAL A 320 -5.97 -3.36 -7.52
C VAL A 320 -5.60 -3.95 -6.17
N PRO A 321 -4.95 -5.13 -6.10
CA PRO A 321 -4.68 -5.76 -4.82
C PRO A 321 -3.70 -4.95 -3.97
N VAL A 322 -4.12 -4.55 -2.76
CA VAL A 322 -3.21 -3.96 -1.77
C VAL A 322 -2.74 -5.03 -0.79
N ARG A 323 -1.42 -5.15 -0.65
CA ARG A 323 -0.73 -6.01 0.33
C ARG A 323 0.46 -5.27 0.90
N THR A 324 0.24 -4.51 1.97
CA THR A 324 1.29 -3.83 2.73
C THR A 324 1.38 -4.43 4.13
N LEU A 325 2.42 -4.06 4.89
CA LEU A 325 2.54 -4.49 6.29
C LEU A 325 1.37 -3.99 7.15
N ARG A 326 0.79 -2.85 6.77
CA ARG A 326 -0.35 -2.23 7.45
C ARG A 326 -1.69 -2.76 6.96
N PHE A 327 -1.83 -3.03 5.66
CA PHE A 327 -3.08 -3.45 5.03
C PHE A 327 -2.89 -4.78 4.28
N PRO A 328 -3.28 -5.91 4.89
CA PRO A 328 -3.13 -7.22 4.26
C PRO A 328 -4.12 -7.46 3.10
N SER A 329 -5.16 -6.65 2.98
CA SER A 329 -6.19 -6.77 1.94
C SER A 329 -6.91 -5.44 1.67
N ASN A 330 -7.59 -5.37 0.52
CA ASN A 330 -8.47 -4.26 0.14
C ASN A 330 -9.62 -4.04 1.13
N ALA A 331 -10.13 -5.12 1.74
CA ALA A 331 -11.12 -5.01 2.81
C ALA A 331 -10.56 -4.24 4.02
N ALA A 332 -9.34 -4.58 4.46
CA ALA A 332 -8.68 -3.90 5.57
C ALA A 332 -8.39 -2.41 5.26
N LEU A 333 -7.91 -2.11 4.05
CA LEU A 333 -7.69 -0.72 3.62
C LEU A 333 -8.99 0.09 3.59
N SER A 334 -10.05 -0.48 3.03
CA SER A 334 -11.35 0.18 2.92
C SER A 334 -11.95 0.50 4.30
N LEU A 335 -11.82 -0.42 5.26
CA LEU A 335 -12.27 -0.22 6.63
C LEU A 335 -11.46 0.87 7.33
N ALA A 336 -10.14 0.86 7.19
CA ALA A 336 -9.27 1.87 7.79
C ALA A 336 -9.57 3.28 7.25
N ARG A 337 -9.80 3.40 5.93
CA ARG A 337 -10.22 4.66 5.28
C ARG A 337 -11.56 5.16 5.80
N ALA A 338 -12.54 4.27 5.92
CA ALA A 338 -13.84 4.60 6.50
C ALA A 338 -13.69 5.06 7.96
N GLN A 339 -12.82 4.40 8.73
CA GLN A 339 -12.52 4.76 10.11
C GLN A 339 -11.91 6.16 10.22
N ALA A 340 -10.94 6.51 9.36
CA ALA A 340 -10.33 7.83 9.35
C ALA A 340 -11.36 8.94 9.11
N VAL A 341 -12.32 8.74 8.20
CA VAL A 341 -13.39 9.70 7.94
C VAL A 341 -14.36 9.77 9.12
N ALA A 342 -14.73 8.61 9.69
CA ALA A 342 -15.57 8.56 10.88
C ALA A 342 -14.94 9.32 12.06
N ASP A 343 -13.62 9.21 12.26
CA ASP A 343 -12.90 9.91 13.32
C ASP A 343 -13.03 11.44 13.18
N GLN A 344 -12.99 11.98 11.95
CA GLN A 344 -13.22 13.40 11.68
C GLN A 344 -14.68 13.82 11.92
N LEU A 345 -15.63 12.91 11.74
CA LEU A 345 -17.06 13.16 11.92
C LEU A 345 -17.52 13.05 13.38
N ARG A 346 -16.78 12.36 14.26
CA ARG A 346 -17.17 12.16 15.67
C ARG A 346 -17.40 13.46 16.44
N GLY A 347 -16.63 14.50 16.15
CA GLY A 347 -16.81 15.82 16.77
C GLY A 347 -18.14 16.47 16.35
N PRO A 348 -18.34 16.72 15.05
CA PRO A 348 -19.60 17.28 14.54
C PRO A 348 -20.85 16.44 14.80
N LEU A 349 -20.72 15.10 14.77
CA LEU A 349 -21.81 14.14 15.00
C LEU A 349 -21.79 13.58 16.43
N ALA A 350 -21.44 14.41 17.41
CA ALA A 350 -21.43 13.98 18.80
C ALA A 350 -22.84 13.48 19.22
N GLY A 351 -22.93 12.24 19.71
CA GLY A 351 -24.18 11.61 20.09
C GLY A 351 -24.90 10.84 18.98
N PHE A 352 -24.37 10.82 17.75
CA PHE A 352 -24.85 9.92 16.71
C PHE A 352 -24.39 8.48 16.96
N ASP A 353 -25.25 7.53 16.61
CA ASP A 353 -24.87 6.14 16.37
C ASP A 353 -24.18 6.06 15.00
N LEU A 354 -22.85 6.21 15.04
CA LEU A 354 -21.96 6.23 13.88
C LEU A 354 -21.34 4.83 13.67
N SER A 355 -21.80 4.13 12.63
CA SER A 355 -21.24 2.83 12.23
C SER A 355 -20.19 3.00 11.13
N VAL A 356 -19.25 2.05 11.06
CA VAL A 356 -18.14 2.06 10.09
C VAL A 356 -18.05 0.70 9.41
N ALA A 357 -17.96 0.69 8.08
CA ALA A 357 -17.86 -0.52 7.28
C ALA A 357 -16.78 -0.39 6.19
N GLY A 358 -16.12 -1.51 5.87
CA GLY A 358 -15.23 -1.62 4.72
C GLY A 358 -15.73 -2.66 3.74
N ARG A 359 -16.05 -2.25 2.51
CA ARG A 359 -16.57 -3.13 1.45
C ARG A 359 -15.50 -3.59 0.47
N GLY A 360 -14.27 -3.10 0.59
CA GLY A 360 -13.19 -3.37 -0.37
C GLY A 360 -13.66 -3.09 -1.80
N GLU A 361 -13.40 -4.03 -2.70
CA GLU A 361 -13.73 -3.95 -4.13
C GLU A 361 -15.09 -4.57 -4.50
N SER A 362 -15.87 -5.02 -3.52
CA SER A 362 -17.08 -5.84 -3.76
C SER A 362 -18.25 -5.06 -4.38
N GLU A 363 -18.25 -3.73 -4.29
CA GLU A 363 -19.32 -2.84 -4.75
C GLU A 363 -18.77 -1.72 -5.66
N PRO A 364 -18.32 -2.07 -6.89
CA PRO A 364 -17.81 -1.10 -7.86
C PRO A 364 -18.97 -0.28 -8.46
N LEU A 365 -18.75 1.01 -8.66
CA LEU A 365 -19.68 1.91 -9.35
C LEU A 365 -19.30 2.15 -10.81
N ALA A 366 -18.02 1.95 -11.14
CA ALA A 366 -17.48 2.14 -12.48
C ALA A 366 -16.56 0.97 -12.85
N ASP A 367 -16.23 0.90 -14.14
CA ASP A 367 -15.37 -0.16 -14.66
C ASP A 367 -13.94 -0.03 -14.13
N ASN A 368 -13.46 -1.08 -13.46
CA ASN A 368 -12.11 -1.18 -12.95
C ASN A 368 -11.03 -1.30 -14.04
N ALA A 369 -11.40 -1.58 -15.29
CA ALA A 369 -10.44 -1.63 -16.39
C ALA A 369 -9.79 -0.26 -16.66
N THR A 370 -10.53 0.83 -16.45
CA THR A 370 -10.06 2.19 -16.73
C THR A 370 -9.47 2.87 -15.48
N PRO A 371 -8.39 3.66 -15.59
CA PRO A 371 -7.88 4.47 -14.47
C PRO A 371 -8.95 5.38 -13.85
N GLN A 372 -9.81 5.95 -14.70
CA GLN A 372 -10.91 6.82 -14.30
C GLN A 372 -11.97 6.05 -13.51
N GLY A 373 -12.38 4.87 -13.96
CA GLY A 373 -13.34 4.04 -13.23
C GLY A 373 -12.78 3.52 -11.90
N ARG A 374 -11.48 3.18 -11.84
CA ARG A 374 -10.81 2.87 -10.57
C ARG A 374 -10.83 4.04 -9.60
N ALA A 375 -10.60 5.27 -10.08
CA ALA A 375 -10.69 6.46 -9.24
C ALA A 375 -12.09 6.64 -8.63
N ILE A 376 -13.15 6.42 -9.41
CA ILE A 376 -14.54 6.46 -8.92
C ILE A 376 -14.81 5.38 -7.87
N ASN A 377 -14.21 4.19 -8.03
CA ASN A 377 -14.39 3.08 -7.09
C ASN A 377 -13.68 3.31 -5.75
N ARG A 378 -12.57 4.07 -5.73
CA ARG A 378 -11.85 4.49 -4.52
C ARG A 378 -12.57 5.65 -3.83
N ARG A 379 -13.64 5.35 -3.09
CA ARG A 379 -14.53 6.34 -2.47
C ARG A 379 -14.87 5.99 -1.02
N VAL A 380 -15.37 6.97 -0.29
CA VAL A 380 -16.07 6.78 0.97
C VAL A 380 -17.48 7.35 0.86
N GLU A 381 -18.44 6.61 1.36
CA GLU A 381 -19.85 7.01 1.38
C GLU A 381 -20.28 7.20 2.83
N ILE A 382 -20.97 8.30 3.09
CA ILE A 382 -21.62 8.59 4.37
C ILE A 382 -23.12 8.47 4.10
N THR A 383 -23.74 7.44 4.67
CA THR A 383 -25.16 7.15 4.48
C THR A 383 -25.94 7.47 5.74
N VAL A 384 -27.03 8.21 5.59
CA VAL A 384 -27.89 8.65 6.68
C VAL A 384 -29.34 8.22 6.37
N PRO A 385 -30.02 7.48 7.25
CA PRO A 385 -31.44 7.18 7.10
C PRO A 385 -32.28 8.44 7.40
N LEU A 386 -33.25 8.73 6.55
CA LEU A 386 -34.10 9.93 6.64
C LEU A 386 -35.46 9.66 7.33
N GLY A 387 -35.56 8.62 8.15
CA GLY A 387 -36.82 8.13 8.73
C GLY A 387 -36.73 7.62 10.16
#